data_AF-A0A667GB44-F1
#
_entry.id   AF-A0A667GB44-F1
#
_cell.length_a   1.000
_cell.length_b   1.000
_cell.length_c   1.000
_cell.angle_alpha   90.00
_cell.angle_beta   90.00
_cell.angle_gamma   90.00
#
_symmetry.space_group_name_H-M   'P 1'
#
loop_
_entity.id
_entity.type
_entity.pdbx_description
1 polymer ?
#
loop_
_entity_poly.entity_id
_entity_poly.type
_entity_poly.pdbx_seq_one_letter_code
_entity_poly.pdbx_strand_id
1 'polypeptide(L)'
;MAESSEPGLRASAGGGSLEEEDEEEREPLLPRFAWAQPPKGAPGSAVRLVEAAGEEGAASPREAGDEELLLPSRDAPSRSSWGLGVLSGSPTHPNRKPPLGAALNTFLDDPEFADVILKAEQAIEFGVFPERISQGSSGSYFVKDPKRKIIGVFKPKSEEPYGQLNPKWTKYVHKVCCPCCFGRGCLLPNQGYLSEAGASLVDEKLHLNIVPKTKVVWLVSETFNYSAIDRAKSRGKKYALEKVPKVGRKFHRIGLPPKIGSFQLFVEGYKEAEYWLRKFEADPLPENIRKQFQSQFERLVILDYIIRNTDRGNDNWLIKYEKQQGKEVKETKWIDDKESLIKIAAIDNGLAFPFKHPDEWRAYPFHWAWLPQAKVPFSEEIRNLILPYISDMNFVQDLCEDLHELFKTDRRFNKATFESQMSVMRGQILNLTQALKDGKSPVQLVQMPCVIVERSQGRNQGRIVHFSSSFTQTVHCRKPFFSSW
;
A
#
# COMPACT_ATOMS: atom_id res chain seq x y z
N MET A 1 -82.21 3.17 -1.90
CA MET A 1 -83.02 3.83 -2.94
C MET A 1 -82.23 3.75 -4.24
N ALA A 2 -82.82 3.06 -5.21
CA ALA A 2 -82.73 3.25 -6.67
C ALA A 2 -81.34 3.45 -7.30
N GLU A 3 -80.94 2.83 -8.40
CA GLU A 3 -81.44 1.80 -9.32
C GLU A 3 -80.35 1.82 -10.44
N SER A 4 -79.78 0.68 -10.84
CA SER A 4 -80.13 -0.05 -12.08
C SER A 4 -79.63 0.68 -13.36
N SER A 5 -79.19 0.09 -14.46
CA SER A 5 -79.31 -1.24 -15.09
C SER A 5 -78.21 -1.28 -16.18
N GLU A 6 -77.36 -2.30 -16.33
CA GLU A 6 -77.54 -3.52 -17.17
C GLU A 6 -77.60 -3.26 -18.70
N PRO A 7 -77.51 -4.28 -19.60
CA PRO A 7 -77.03 -5.67 -19.47
C PRO A 7 -76.08 -6.09 -20.62
N GLY A 8 -75.31 -7.17 -20.48
CA GLY A 8 -75.65 -8.49 -21.06
C GLY A 8 -74.61 -8.89 -22.14
N LEU A 9 -74.26 -10.15 -22.40
CA LEU A 9 -74.85 -11.44 -22.06
C LEU A 9 -73.86 -12.57 -22.48
N ARG A 10 -73.91 -13.66 -21.70
CA ARG A 10 -73.74 -15.09 -22.06
C ARG A 10 -72.33 -15.64 -22.30
N ALA A 11 -71.99 -16.86 -21.86
CA ALA A 11 -72.65 -17.81 -20.96
C ALA A 11 -71.72 -19.01 -20.69
N SER A 12 -71.99 -19.68 -19.55
CA SER A 12 -72.01 -21.15 -19.38
C SER A 12 -70.66 -21.88 -19.28
N ALA A 13 -70.39 -22.75 -18.31
CA ALA A 13 -71.22 -23.33 -17.24
C ALA A 13 -70.34 -24.14 -16.26
N GLY A 14 -70.85 -24.29 -15.02
CA GLY A 14 -70.64 -25.41 -14.08
C GLY A 14 -69.24 -25.54 -13.48
N GLY A 15 -69.04 -25.77 -12.19
CA GLY A 15 -69.90 -26.18 -11.08
C GLY A 15 -68.96 -26.46 -9.91
N GLY A 16 -69.45 -26.37 -8.66
CA GLY A 16 -68.67 -26.51 -7.42
C GLY A 16 -67.88 -27.82 -7.29
N SER A 17 -67.09 -28.05 -6.26
CA SER A 17 -67.14 -27.54 -4.89
C SER A 17 -66.03 -28.24 -4.09
N LEU A 18 -65.61 -27.61 -2.99
CA LEU A 18 -65.13 -28.21 -1.74
C LEU A 18 -63.70 -28.79 -1.63
N GLU A 19 -63.11 -28.34 -0.51
CA GLU A 19 -62.25 -29.03 0.45
C GLU A 19 -60.73 -28.97 0.34
N GLU A 20 -60.18 -28.78 1.54
CA GLU A 20 -58.83 -28.42 1.97
C GLU A 20 -57.92 -29.65 2.00
N GLU A 21 -56.64 -29.49 1.64
CA GLU A 21 -55.56 -30.40 2.07
C GLU A 21 -54.29 -29.58 2.38
N ASP A 22 -53.67 -29.97 3.50
CA ASP A 22 -52.50 -29.39 4.17
C ASP A 22 -51.15 -29.68 3.46
N GLU A 23 -50.15 -28.86 3.82
CA GLU A 23 -48.69 -29.06 3.88
C GLU A 23 -47.93 -29.81 2.76
N GLU A 24 -47.00 -29.12 2.07
CA GLU A 24 -45.60 -29.58 1.95
C GLU A 24 -44.64 -28.50 1.41
N GLU A 25 -43.47 -28.39 2.06
CA GLU A 25 -42.33 -27.56 1.65
C GLU A 25 -41.82 -27.92 0.24
N ARG A 26 -41.51 -26.91 -0.58
CA ARG A 26 -40.70 -27.10 -1.80
C ARG A 26 -39.75 -25.94 -2.04
N GLU A 27 -38.45 -26.22 -1.90
CA GLU A 27 -37.34 -25.37 -2.32
C GLU A 27 -37.45 -24.93 -3.79
N PRO A 28 -37.11 -23.68 -4.15
CA PRO A 28 -36.92 -23.30 -5.54
C PRO A 28 -35.48 -23.59 -6.01
N LEU A 29 -35.44 -24.33 -7.11
CA LEU A 29 -34.32 -24.89 -7.84
C LEU A 29 -33.30 -23.84 -8.35
N LEU A 30 -32.01 -24.10 -8.09
CA LEU A 30 -30.88 -23.41 -8.73
C LEU A 30 -30.79 -23.74 -10.23
N PRO A 31 -30.48 -22.78 -11.12
CA PRO A 31 -30.20 -23.08 -12.51
C PRO A 31 -28.82 -23.74 -12.68
N ARG A 32 -28.81 -24.98 -13.19
CA ARG A 32 -27.63 -25.66 -13.76
C ARG A 32 -27.45 -25.29 -15.23
N PHE A 33 -26.37 -24.63 -15.63
CA PHE A 33 -25.72 -24.69 -16.96
C PHE A 33 -24.37 -23.92 -16.84
N ALA A 34 -23.23 -24.25 -17.46
CA ALA A 34 -22.75 -25.36 -18.29
C ALA A 34 -21.21 -25.38 -18.14
N TRP A 35 -20.59 -26.57 -18.16
CA TRP A 35 -19.15 -26.74 -18.00
C TRP A 35 -18.39 -26.20 -19.22
N ALA A 36 -17.58 -25.16 -19.03
CA ALA A 36 -16.59 -24.73 -20.02
C ALA A 36 -15.27 -25.48 -19.80
N GLN A 37 -14.80 -26.15 -20.84
CA GLN A 37 -13.50 -26.84 -20.92
C GLN A 37 -12.33 -25.88 -20.64
N PRO A 38 -11.21 -26.38 -20.09
CA PRO A 38 -10.11 -25.54 -19.61
C PRO A 38 -9.35 -24.89 -20.77
N PRO A 39 -9.05 -23.57 -20.72
CA PRO A 39 -8.12 -22.98 -21.67
C PRO A 39 -6.69 -23.50 -21.37
N LYS A 40 -6.11 -24.14 -22.39
CA LYS A 40 -4.69 -24.52 -22.43
C LYS A 40 -3.80 -23.27 -22.36
N GLY A 41 -2.82 -23.31 -21.46
CA GLY A 41 -1.56 -22.56 -21.56
C GLY A 41 -1.56 -21.13 -21.05
N ALA A 42 -1.61 -20.92 -19.73
CA ALA A 42 -1.23 -19.65 -19.11
C ALA A 42 0.30 -19.58 -18.95
N PRO A 43 0.96 -18.44 -19.26
CA PRO A 43 2.41 -18.28 -19.12
C PRO A 43 2.73 -17.96 -17.65
N GLY A 44 2.63 -18.97 -16.80
CA GLY A 44 2.90 -18.91 -15.36
C GLY A 44 4.03 -19.87 -14.94
N SER A 45 5.05 -20.03 -15.78
CA SER A 45 6.16 -20.93 -15.51
C SER A 45 7.48 -20.18 -15.47
N ALA A 46 8.38 -20.64 -14.59
CA ALA A 46 9.73 -20.15 -14.31
C ALA A 46 9.88 -18.97 -13.33
N VAL A 47 9.51 -19.20 -12.06
CA VAL A 47 10.47 -18.91 -10.98
C VAL A 47 11.37 -20.14 -10.90
N ARG A 48 12.53 -20.11 -11.58
CA ARG A 48 13.57 -21.14 -11.42
C ARG A 48 14.66 -20.64 -10.46
N LEU A 49 15.13 -21.60 -9.68
CA LEU A 49 16.15 -21.52 -8.64
C LEU A 49 17.37 -20.68 -9.04
N VAL A 50 17.88 -19.90 -8.09
CA VAL A 50 19.32 -19.66 -7.99
C VAL A 50 19.84 -20.65 -6.94
N GLU A 51 20.38 -21.75 -7.42
CA GLU A 51 21.04 -22.77 -6.62
C GLU A 51 22.52 -22.37 -6.45
N ALA A 52 23.01 -22.42 -5.22
CA ALA A 52 24.41 -22.17 -4.89
C ALA A 52 25.26 -23.34 -5.40
N ALA A 53 26.16 -23.08 -6.34
CA ALA A 53 27.17 -24.05 -6.74
C ALA A 53 28.39 -23.91 -5.80
N GLY A 54 28.64 -25.00 -5.06
CA GLY A 54 29.86 -25.22 -4.30
C GLY A 54 31.05 -25.56 -5.19
N GLU A 55 32.21 -25.52 -4.55
CA GLU A 55 33.56 -25.75 -5.07
C GLU A 55 33.73 -27.11 -5.75
N GLU A 56 34.51 -27.15 -6.84
CA GLU A 56 35.47 -28.23 -7.09
C GLU A 56 36.62 -27.72 -7.98
N GLY A 57 37.83 -28.10 -7.63
CA GLY A 57 39.08 -27.49 -8.09
C GLY A 57 39.63 -27.99 -9.42
N ALA A 58 40.58 -27.25 -9.95
CA ALA A 58 41.58 -27.76 -10.90
C ALA A 58 42.86 -26.91 -10.85
N ALA A 59 43.98 -27.61 -11.07
CA ALA A 59 45.35 -27.24 -10.76
C ALA A 59 45.96 -26.05 -11.52
N SER A 60 46.90 -25.38 -10.85
CA SER A 60 47.91 -24.47 -11.43
C SER A 60 49.01 -25.24 -12.16
N PRO A 61 49.77 -24.55 -13.03
CA PRO A 61 51.23 -24.64 -13.00
C PRO A 61 51.93 -23.28 -12.78
N ARG A 62 53.19 -23.41 -12.39
CA ARG A 62 54.13 -22.47 -11.78
C ARG A 62 54.82 -21.52 -12.77
N GLU A 63 55.32 -20.38 -12.26
CA GLU A 63 56.71 -19.82 -12.36
C GLU A 63 56.67 -18.31 -12.01
N ALA A 64 57.26 -17.85 -10.90
CA ALA A 64 58.68 -17.49 -10.62
C ALA A 64 58.98 -15.99 -10.84
N GLY A 65 59.14 -15.22 -9.74
CA GLY A 65 60.31 -14.36 -9.45
C GLY A 65 59.91 -12.88 -9.60
N ASP A 66 60.20 -11.91 -8.72
CA ASP A 66 61.40 -11.69 -7.90
C ASP A 66 61.08 -10.94 -6.58
N GLU A 67 61.94 -11.19 -5.59
CA GLU A 67 62.08 -10.47 -4.32
C GLU A 67 62.72 -9.08 -4.49
N GLU A 68 62.38 -8.12 -3.62
CA GLU A 68 63.41 -7.38 -2.88
C GLU A 68 62.82 -6.77 -1.58
N LEU A 69 63.65 -6.75 -0.52
CA LEU A 69 63.29 -6.67 0.89
C LEU A 69 64.21 -5.66 1.63
N LEU A 70 63.64 -4.94 2.61
CA LEU A 70 64.25 -4.36 3.85
C LEU A 70 64.96 -2.98 3.81
N LEU A 71 64.41 -1.90 4.44
CA LEU A 71 64.42 -1.43 5.87
C LEU A 71 65.58 -0.39 6.17
N PRO A 72 65.73 0.22 7.38
CA PRO A 72 65.17 1.52 7.82
C PRO A 72 66.21 2.47 8.53
N SER A 73 65.80 3.61 9.10
CA SER A 73 66.55 4.38 10.16
C SER A 73 65.58 5.32 10.91
N ARG A 74 65.33 5.21 12.24
CA ARG A 74 66.10 5.70 13.44
C ARG A 74 66.27 7.23 13.47
N ASP A 75 66.09 8.02 14.54
CA ASP A 75 65.81 7.87 15.99
C ASP A 75 65.34 9.26 16.56
N ALA A 76 64.74 9.29 17.76
CA ALA A 76 64.27 10.47 18.53
C ALA A 76 65.43 11.22 19.28
N PRO A 77 65.22 12.36 20.01
CA PRO A 77 64.60 12.32 21.37
C PRO A 77 63.83 13.57 21.89
N SER A 78 62.89 13.29 22.80
CA SER A 78 62.46 13.97 24.05
C SER A 78 62.84 15.43 24.39
N ARG A 79 61.83 16.24 24.77
CA ARG A 79 61.78 16.96 26.07
C ARG A 79 60.39 17.50 26.43
N SER A 80 60.06 17.38 27.71
CA SER A 80 58.86 17.81 28.44
C SER A 80 58.84 19.30 28.79
N SER A 81 57.67 19.95 28.83
CA SER A 81 57.26 20.90 29.89
C SER A 81 55.81 21.38 29.71
N TRP A 82 55.19 21.71 30.83
CA TRP A 82 53.80 22.05 31.08
C TRP A 82 53.44 23.47 30.63
N GLY A 83 52.16 23.71 30.32
CA GLY A 83 51.60 25.06 30.19
C GLY A 83 50.09 25.06 29.96
N LEU A 84 49.32 25.53 30.95
CA LEU A 84 47.91 25.91 30.80
C LEU A 84 47.78 27.02 29.74
N GLY A 85 46.79 26.92 28.86
CA GLY A 85 46.53 27.95 27.84
C GLY A 85 45.22 27.73 27.09
N VAL A 86 44.28 28.62 27.34
CA VAL A 86 42.94 28.77 26.78
C VAL A 86 42.96 29.12 25.27
N LEU A 87 41.88 28.74 24.57
CA LEU A 87 41.39 29.17 23.23
C LEU A 87 42.00 28.58 21.94
N SER A 88 41.09 28.02 21.13
CA SER A 88 40.80 28.40 19.73
C SER A 88 40.75 27.23 18.75
N GLY A 89 39.60 27.09 18.09
CA GLY A 89 39.31 26.02 17.13
C GLY A 89 40.22 26.04 15.91
N SER A 90 40.52 24.84 15.40
CA SER A 90 41.21 24.65 14.12
C SER A 90 40.20 24.44 12.98
N PRO A 91 40.53 24.89 11.76
CA PRO A 91 39.55 25.23 10.74
C PRO A 91 39.11 24.00 9.95
N THR A 92 37.80 23.83 9.86
CA THR A 92 37.16 22.90 8.93
C THR A 92 37.37 23.35 7.48
N HIS A 93 37.75 22.41 6.62
CA HIS A 93 37.72 22.57 5.17
C HIS A 93 36.39 23.19 4.71
N PRO A 94 36.39 24.29 3.95
CA PRO A 94 35.15 24.93 3.57
C PRO A 94 34.51 24.18 2.39
N ASN A 95 33.27 23.76 2.61
CA ASN A 95 32.19 23.89 1.65
C ASN A 95 32.13 22.87 0.49
N ARG A 96 31.91 21.59 0.82
CA ARG A 96 31.04 20.76 -0.04
C ARG A 96 29.61 20.94 0.46
N LYS A 97 28.81 21.76 -0.24
CA LYS A 97 27.36 21.75 -0.06
C LYS A 97 26.87 20.30 -0.26
N PRO A 98 26.03 19.74 0.61
CA PRO A 98 25.41 18.45 0.37
C PRO A 98 24.74 18.46 -1.01
N PRO A 99 24.77 17.36 -1.79
CA PRO A 99 23.95 17.29 -2.99
C PRO A 99 22.50 17.58 -2.58
N LEU A 100 21.82 18.46 -3.32
CA LEU A 100 20.49 18.98 -2.97
C LEU A 100 19.41 17.89 -2.81
N GLY A 101 19.70 16.63 -3.20
CA GLY A 101 18.89 15.45 -2.87
C GLY A 101 18.75 15.23 -1.36
N ALA A 102 19.82 15.45 -0.60
CA ALA A 102 19.84 15.34 0.86
C ALA A 102 18.93 16.36 1.56
N ALA A 103 18.50 17.44 0.87
CA ALA A 103 17.57 18.43 1.42
C ALA A 103 16.09 18.08 1.16
N LEU A 104 15.79 17.12 0.27
CA LEU A 104 14.42 16.74 -0.10
C LEU A 104 13.88 15.54 0.69
N ASN A 105 14.77 14.68 1.20
CA ASN A 105 14.45 13.44 1.91
C ASN A 105 14.87 13.53 3.38
N THR A 106 14.30 14.49 4.12
CA THR A 106 14.62 14.68 5.54
C THR A 106 13.56 13.98 6.41
N PHE A 107 13.96 12.92 7.11
CA PHE A 107 13.10 12.16 8.04
C PHE A 107 13.70 12.21 9.45
N LEU A 108 13.51 13.33 10.16
CA LEU A 108 14.06 13.52 11.51
C LEU A 108 13.34 12.65 12.56
N ASP A 109 12.08 12.34 12.29
CA ASP A 109 11.20 11.46 13.07
C ASP A 109 11.53 9.98 12.90
N ASP A 110 12.30 9.59 11.87
CA ASP A 110 12.49 8.20 11.48
C ASP A 110 13.89 7.95 10.90
N PRO A 111 14.91 7.84 11.78
CA PRO A 111 16.29 7.68 11.37
C PRO A 111 16.56 6.35 10.66
N GLU A 112 15.82 5.29 10.97
CA GLU A 112 15.94 4.00 10.29
C GLU A 112 15.50 4.11 8.82
N PHE A 113 14.36 4.75 8.56
CA PHE A 113 13.92 5.00 7.19
C PHE A 113 14.88 5.94 6.46
N ALA A 114 15.38 6.98 7.15
CA ALA A 114 16.38 7.90 6.58
C ALA A 114 17.65 7.17 6.11
N ASP A 115 18.16 6.22 6.89
CA ASP A 115 19.34 5.41 6.53
C ASP A 115 19.07 4.52 5.31
N VAL A 116 17.87 3.95 5.19
CA VAL A 116 17.48 3.19 3.98
C VAL A 116 17.46 4.08 2.74
N ILE A 117 16.91 5.29 2.83
CA ILE A 117 16.90 6.23 1.70
C ILE A 117 18.32 6.70 1.36
N LEU A 118 19.16 6.95 2.36
CA LEU A 118 20.57 7.29 2.13
C LEU A 118 21.31 6.17 1.40
N LYS A 119 21.08 4.90 1.77
CA LYS A 119 21.64 3.74 1.06
C LYS A 119 21.15 3.67 -0.38
N ALA A 120 19.87 3.96 -0.65
CA ALA A 120 19.32 4.01 -1.99
C ALA A 120 20.00 5.10 -2.85
N GLU A 121 20.18 6.30 -2.29
CA GLU A 121 20.86 7.41 -2.98
C GLU A 121 22.32 7.09 -3.27
N GLN A 122 23.06 6.54 -2.29
CA GLN A 122 24.43 6.07 -2.47
C GLN A 122 24.53 4.99 -3.55
N ALA A 123 23.63 4.01 -3.56
CA ALA A 123 23.61 2.96 -4.57
C ALA A 123 23.52 3.54 -5.99
N ILE A 124 22.61 4.50 -6.18
CA ILE A 124 22.43 5.21 -7.45
C ILE A 124 23.69 5.99 -7.84
N GLU A 125 24.34 6.67 -6.89
CA GLU A 125 25.59 7.40 -7.13
C GLU A 125 26.73 6.46 -7.57
N PHE A 126 26.79 5.24 -7.02
CA PHE A 126 27.74 4.20 -7.40
C PHE A 126 27.31 3.39 -8.64
N GLY A 127 26.26 3.80 -9.36
CA GLY A 127 25.80 3.15 -10.59
C GLY A 127 24.99 1.87 -10.39
N VAL A 128 24.57 1.58 -9.16
CA VAL A 128 23.60 0.52 -8.85
C VAL A 128 22.20 1.12 -8.92
N PHE A 129 21.58 1.03 -10.10
CA PHE A 129 20.30 1.67 -10.37
C PHE A 129 19.09 0.82 -9.96
N PRO A 130 17.96 1.46 -9.59
CA PRO A 130 16.67 0.80 -9.46
C PRO A 130 16.25 0.07 -10.75
N GLU A 131 15.75 -1.15 -10.58
CA GLU A 131 15.32 -2.01 -11.69
C GLU A 131 13.79 -2.00 -11.84
N ARG A 132 13.31 -1.89 -13.07
CA ARG A 132 11.87 -1.84 -13.33
C ARG A 132 11.22 -3.20 -13.07
N ILE A 133 10.12 -3.19 -12.34
CA ILE A 133 9.23 -4.35 -12.18
C ILE A 133 8.40 -4.49 -13.46
N SER A 134 8.51 -5.63 -14.13
CA SER A 134 7.82 -5.88 -15.40
C SER A 134 6.31 -6.07 -15.20
N GLN A 135 5.92 -6.70 -14.10
CA GLN A 135 4.53 -6.92 -13.69
C GLN A 135 3.82 -5.64 -13.22
N GLY A 136 2.49 -5.66 -13.15
CA GLY A 136 1.66 -4.52 -12.73
C GLY A 136 1.25 -3.58 -13.88
N SER A 137 0.66 -2.42 -13.56
CA SER A 137 0.12 -1.48 -14.57
C SER A 137 0.74 -0.08 -14.56
N SER A 138 1.67 0.17 -13.65
CA SER A 138 2.42 1.43 -13.45
C SER A 138 3.92 1.23 -13.63
N GLY A 139 4.67 2.33 -13.65
CA GLY A 139 6.11 2.29 -13.43
C GLY A 139 6.42 2.04 -11.95
N SER A 140 6.90 0.85 -11.62
CA SER A 140 7.34 0.46 -10.28
C SER A 140 8.78 -0.06 -10.37
N TYR A 141 9.60 0.22 -9.36
CA TYR A 141 11.03 -0.07 -9.40
C TYR A 141 11.50 -0.73 -8.10
N PHE A 142 12.25 -1.84 -8.21
CA PHE A 142 13.02 -2.37 -7.10
C PHE A 142 14.25 -1.49 -6.89
N VAL A 143 14.30 -0.81 -5.75
CA VAL A 143 15.44 0.00 -5.33
C VAL A 143 16.41 -0.88 -4.56
N LYS A 144 17.70 -0.69 -4.82
CA LYS A 144 18.78 -1.51 -4.28
C LYS A 144 19.69 -0.69 -3.40
N ASP A 145 20.36 -1.35 -2.45
CA ASP A 145 21.49 -0.79 -1.72
C ASP A 145 22.80 -0.89 -2.56
N PRO A 146 23.93 -0.35 -2.08
CA PRO A 146 25.21 -0.47 -2.79
C PRO A 146 25.69 -1.92 -2.96
N LYS A 147 25.19 -2.86 -2.15
CA LYS A 147 25.47 -4.31 -2.23
C LYS A 147 24.52 -5.03 -3.20
N ARG A 148 23.68 -4.29 -3.95
CA ARG A 148 22.69 -4.80 -4.90
C ARG A 148 21.53 -5.58 -4.26
N LYS A 149 21.36 -5.51 -2.94
CA LYS A 149 20.22 -6.07 -2.23
C LYS A 149 19.01 -5.17 -2.41
N ILE A 150 17.83 -5.73 -2.67
CA ILE A 150 16.59 -4.97 -2.77
C ILE A 150 16.21 -4.47 -1.36
N ILE A 151 16.00 -3.16 -1.23
CA ILE A 151 15.67 -2.49 0.04
C ILE A 151 14.31 -1.81 0.02
N GLY A 152 13.75 -1.57 -1.17
CA GLY A 152 12.44 -0.96 -1.28
C GLY A 152 11.84 -1.03 -2.68
N VAL A 153 10.57 -0.68 -2.76
CA VAL A 153 9.82 -0.51 -3.99
C VAL A 153 9.48 0.98 -4.13
N PHE A 154 9.93 1.58 -5.23
CA PHE A 154 9.63 2.98 -5.54
C PHE A 154 8.62 3.09 -6.68
N LYS A 155 7.55 3.86 -6.46
CA LYS A 155 6.49 4.12 -7.44
C LYS A 155 6.38 5.63 -7.71
N PRO A 156 7.05 6.16 -8.76
CA PRO A 156 7.02 7.58 -9.06
C PRO A 156 5.64 8.05 -9.56
N LYS A 157 5.13 9.14 -8.98
CA LYS A 157 3.85 9.80 -9.35
C LYS A 157 3.69 9.96 -10.87
N SER A 158 4.75 10.42 -11.54
CA SER A 158 4.70 10.68 -12.99
C SER A 158 4.47 9.45 -13.87
N GLU A 159 4.70 8.25 -13.35
CA GLU A 159 4.60 6.97 -14.08
C GLU A 159 3.45 6.09 -13.60
N GLU A 160 2.56 6.63 -12.76
CA GLU A 160 1.30 5.99 -12.38
C GLU A 160 0.42 5.69 -13.61
N PRO A 161 -0.62 4.83 -13.49
CA PRO A 161 -1.47 4.44 -14.62
C PRO A 161 -2.03 5.61 -15.44
N TYR A 162 -2.35 6.73 -14.78
CA TYR A 162 -2.86 7.97 -15.38
C TYR A 162 -1.82 9.10 -15.42
N GLY A 163 -0.58 8.80 -15.05
CA GLY A 163 0.56 9.73 -15.11
C GLY A 163 0.96 10.06 -16.55
N GLN A 164 1.48 11.26 -16.75
CA GLN A 164 1.87 11.76 -18.07
C GLN A 164 3.02 10.96 -18.72
N LEU A 165 3.83 10.29 -17.90
CA LEU A 165 5.00 9.52 -18.32
C LEU A 165 4.83 8.02 -18.04
N ASN A 166 3.58 7.53 -18.00
CA ASN A 166 3.35 6.10 -17.86
C ASN A 166 4.05 5.33 -19.01
N PRO A 167 4.99 4.42 -18.72
CA PRO A 167 5.69 3.64 -19.75
C PRO A 167 4.80 2.60 -20.45
N LYS A 168 3.63 2.26 -19.89
CA LYS A 168 2.67 1.30 -20.45
C LYS A 168 1.64 2.03 -21.32
N TRP A 169 1.85 2.03 -22.64
CA TRP A 169 1.06 2.77 -23.64
C TRP A 169 -0.42 2.33 -23.76
N THR A 170 -0.75 1.12 -23.31
CA THR A 170 -2.11 0.53 -23.35
C THR A 170 -3.16 1.36 -22.61
N LYS A 171 -2.82 2.02 -21.49
CA LYS A 171 -3.78 2.88 -20.77
C LYS A 171 -4.00 4.25 -21.41
N TYR A 172 -3.08 4.73 -22.25
CA TYR A 172 -3.30 5.93 -23.05
C TYR A 172 -4.37 5.69 -24.13
N VAL A 173 -4.32 4.53 -24.81
CA VAL A 173 -5.35 4.12 -25.77
C VAL A 173 -6.72 3.95 -25.10
N HIS A 174 -6.77 3.31 -23.92
CA HIS A 174 -8.03 3.18 -23.16
C HIS A 174 -8.60 4.54 -22.70
N LYS A 175 -7.75 5.49 -22.31
CA LYS A 175 -8.15 6.86 -21.92
C LYS A 175 -8.74 7.65 -23.10
N VAL A 176 -8.28 7.40 -24.32
CA VAL A 176 -8.69 8.12 -25.53
C VAL A 176 -9.93 7.47 -26.18
N CYS A 177 -10.07 6.14 -26.14
CA CYS A 177 -11.16 5.45 -26.84
C CYS A 177 -12.44 5.21 -26.00
N CYS A 178 -12.40 5.21 -24.66
CA CYS A 178 -13.58 4.94 -23.81
C CYS A 178 -13.56 5.71 -22.46
N PRO A 179 -13.75 7.04 -22.45
CA PRO A 179 -13.66 7.86 -21.22
C PRO A 179 -14.71 7.54 -20.15
N CYS A 180 -15.84 6.91 -20.48
CA CYS A 180 -16.90 6.53 -19.55
C CYS A 180 -16.72 5.15 -18.87
N CYS A 181 -15.80 4.30 -19.35
CA CYS A 181 -15.61 2.92 -18.85
C CYS A 181 -14.27 2.71 -18.11
N PHE A 182 -13.32 3.65 -18.22
CA PHE A 182 -11.96 3.45 -17.75
C PHE A 182 -11.52 4.52 -16.74
N GLY A 183 -11.28 4.07 -15.51
CA GLY A 183 -11.06 4.94 -14.36
C GLY A 183 -11.79 4.40 -13.13
N ARG A 184 -11.18 4.52 -11.95
CA ARG A 184 -11.92 4.36 -10.71
C ARG A 184 -12.56 5.71 -10.39
N GLY A 185 -13.80 5.93 -10.86
CA GLY A 185 -14.49 7.22 -10.78
C GLY A 185 -14.75 7.75 -9.37
N CYS A 186 -14.47 6.95 -8.34
CA CYS A 186 -14.47 7.33 -6.93
C CYS A 186 -13.09 7.73 -6.38
N LEU A 187 -12.01 7.63 -7.18
CA LEU A 187 -10.64 7.97 -6.79
C LEU A 187 -10.15 9.23 -7.49
N LEU A 188 -9.28 9.99 -6.81
CA LEU A 188 -8.57 11.09 -7.46
C LEU A 188 -7.49 10.55 -8.40
N PRO A 189 -7.35 11.09 -9.61
CA PRO A 189 -6.30 10.67 -10.53
C PRO A 189 -4.93 11.13 -10.02
N ASN A 190 -3.90 10.29 -10.20
CA ASN A 190 -2.49 10.64 -10.04
C ASN A 190 -2.08 11.04 -8.60
N GLN A 191 -2.71 10.39 -7.61
CA GLN A 191 -2.40 10.47 -6.19
C GLN A 191 -2.14 9.08 -5.57
N GLY A 192 -1.83 8.06 -6.38
CA GLY A 192 -1.61 6.70 -5.89
C GLY A 192 -0.47 6.62 -4.87
N TYR A 193 0.61 7.37 -5.10
CA TYR A 193 1.72 7.46 -4.15
C TYR A 193 1.34 8.02 -2.76
N LEU A 194 0.32 8.89 -2.68
CA LEU A 194 -0.20 9.39 -1.41
C LEU A 194 -1.12 8.37 -0.75
N SER A 195 -1.87 7.60 -1.54
CA SER A 195 -2.64 6.46 -1.04
C SER A 195 -1.72 5.39 -0.42
N GLU A 196 -0.58 5.11 -1.06
CA GLU A 196 0.44 4.18 -0.52
C GLU A 196 1.01 4.68 0.83
N ALA A 197 1.44 5.94 0.90
CA ALA A 197 1.97 6.53 2.13
C ALA A 197 0.89 6.68 3.21
N GLY A 198 -0.34 7.03 2.82
CA GLY A 198 -1.48 7.17 3.72
C GLY A 198 -1.89 5.84 4.34
N ALA A 199 -1.79 4.72 3.61
CA ALA A 199 -2.03 3.40 4.17
C ALA A 199 -0.99 3.04 5.24
N SER A 200 0.29 3.36 5.02
CA SER A 200 1.33 3.18 6.05
C SER A 200 1.11 4.08 7.27
N LEU A 201 0.63 5.30 7.06
CA LEU A 201 0.30 6.23 8.15
C LEU A 201 -0.86 5.70 9.01
N VAL A 202 -1.94 5.22 8.37
CA VAL A 202 -3.09 4.61 9.06
C VAL A 202 -2.66 3.35 9.83
N ASP A 203 -1.83 2.50 9.21
CA ASP A 203 -1.28 1.29 9.83
C ASP A 203 -0.48 1.60 11.10
N GLU A 204 0.43 2.59 11.03
CA GLU A 204 1.27 3.02 12.13
C GLU A 204 0.44 3.63 13.27
N LYS A 205 -0.51 4.51 12.95
CA LYS A 205 -1.36 5.18 13.94
C LYS A 205 -2.31 4.22 14.66
N LEU A 206 -2.67 3.10 14.03
CA LEU A 206 -3.51 2.04 14.62
C LEU A 206 -2.69 0.85 15.16
N HIS A 207 -1.35 0.91 15.08
CA HIS A 207 -0.45 -0.17 15.49
C HIS A 207 -0.80 -1.54 14.87
N LEU A 208 -1.22 -1.53 13.60
CA LEU A 208 -1.57 -2.76 12.88
C LEU A 208 -0.31 -3.54 12.51
N ASN A 209 0.75 -2.85 12.10
CA ASN A 209 2.07 -3.39 11.77
C ASN A 209 2.04 -4.44 10.65
N ILE A 210 1.22 -4.20 9.63
CA ILE A 210 1.09 -5.07 8.44
C ILE A 210 1.49 -4.36 7.14
N VAL A 211 1.45 -3.03 7.07
CA VAL A 211 1.96 -2.29 5.91
C VAL A 211 3.47 -2.10 6.07
N PRO A 212 4.31 -2.59 5.14
CA PRO A 212 5.72 -2.25 5.15
C PRO A 212 5.86 -0.72 5.06
N LYS A 213 6.65 -0.14 5.97
CA LYS A 213 6.77 1.31 6.12
C LYS A 213 6.94 2.00 4.76
N THR A 214 6.05 2.95 4.49
CA THR A 214 5.97 3.62 3.19
C THR A 214 5.87 5.13 3.38
N LYS A 215 6.82 5.90 2.84
CA LYS A 215 6.80 7.37 2.88
C LYS A 215 6.93 7.97 1.48
N VAL A 216 6.60 9.25 1.36
CA VAL A 216 6.81 10.03 0.13
C VAL A 216 8.28 10.43 0.06
N VAL A 217 8.94 10.10 -1.05
CA VAL A 217 10.37 10.40 -1.26
C VAL A 217 10.62 11.00 -2.64
N TRP A 218 11.79 11.60 -2.80
CA TRP A 218 12.30 12.11 -4.05
C TRP A 218 13.54 11.33 -4.49
N LEU A 219 13.47 10.62 -5.61
CA LEU A 219 14.63 9.90 -6.17
C LEU A 219 14.96 10.36 -7.58
N VAL A 220 16.24 10.29 -7.94
CA VAL A 220 16.74 10.52 -9.30
C VAL A 220 17.42 9.23 -9.74
N SER A 221 17.04 8.67 -10.90
CA SER A 221 17.75 7.51 -11.47
C SER A 221 17.66 7.52 -12.98
N GLU A 222 18.75 7.17 -13.68
CA GLU A 222 18.73 7.07 -15.16
C GLU A 222 17.75 6.02 -15.70
N THR A 223 17.37 5.04 -14.88
CA THR A 223 16.43 3.97 -15.23
C THR A 223 14.96 4.39 -15.18
N PHE A 224 14.63 5.52 -14.54
CA PHE A 224 13.26 6.04 -14.54
C PHE A 224 12.84 6.57 -15.92
N ASN A 225 11.52 6.66 -16.14
CA ASN A 225 10.98 7.11 -17.43
C ASN A 225 10.94 8.65 -17.53
N TYR A 226 11.97 9.27 -18.11
CA TYR A 226 12.01 10.71 -18.36
C TYR A 226 11.65 11.08 -19.80
N SER A 227 11.13 12.29 -19.99
CA SER A 227 10.90 12.84 -21.33
C SER A 227 12.21 12.96 -22.11
N ALA A 228 12.14 12.89 -23.45
CA ALA A 228 13.30 13.09 -24.32
C ALA A 228 13.97 14.46 -24.06
N ILE A 229 13.16 15.47 -23.75
CA ILE A 229 13.61 16.82 -23.42
C ILE A 229 14.43 16.83 -22.12
N ASP A 230 13.96 16.16 -21.07
CA ASP A 230 14.69 16.09 -19.79
C ASP A 230 16.02 15.34 -19.95
N ARG A 231 16.02 14.25 -20.71
CA ARG A 231 17.26 13.52 -21.03
C ARG A 231 18.23 14.40 -21.82
N ALA A 232 17.77 15.09 -22.87
CA ALA A 232 18.62 16.00 -23.65
C ALA A 232 19.17 17.16 -22.81
N LYS A 233 18.33 17.79 -21.97
CA LYS A 233 18.75 18.87 -21.06
C LYS A 233 19.79 18.39 -20.05
N SER A 234 19.63 17.19 -19.48
CA SER A 234 20.59 16.64 -18.52
C SER A 234 21.97 16.42 -19.17
N ARG A 235 22.01 15.85 -20.38
CA ARG A 235 23.23 15.63 -21.17
C ARG A 235 23.90 16.95 -21.55
N GLY A 236 23.12 17.91 -22.06
CA GLY A 236 23.63 19.23 -22.45
C GLY A 236 24.23 20.01 -21.28
N LYS A 237 23.61 19.96 -20.10
CA LYS A 237 24.16 20.58 -18.89
C LYS A 237 25.42 19.89 -18.39
N LYS A 238 25.48 18.56 -18.43
CA LYS A 238 26.67 17.79 -18.06
C LYS A 238 27.84 18.11 -19.00
N TYR A 239 27.59 18.12 -20.31
CA TYR A 239 28.57 18.52 -21.32
C TYR A 239 29.05 19.97 -21.14
N ALA A 240 28.14 20.91 -20.90
CA ALA A 240 28.50 22.31 -20.66
C ALA A 240 29.35 22.49 -19.38
N LEU A 241 29.14 21.68 -18.35
CA LEU A 241 29.99 21.67 -17.15
C LEU A 241 31.39 21.12 -17.44
N GLU A 242 31.48 20.04 -18.20
CA GLU A 242 32.75 19.41 -18.57
C GLU A 242 33.58 20.29 -19.54
N LYS A 243 32.92 20.95 -20.50
CA LYS A 243 33.59 21.73 -21.55
C LYS A 243 33.74 23.22 -21.25
N VAL A 244 32.78 23.82 -20.55
CA VAL A 244 32.81 25.25 -20.20
C VAL A 244 32.43 25.43 -18.73
N PRO A 245 33.35 25.14 -17.78
CA PRO A 245 33.04 25.15 -16.34
C PRO A 245 32.46 26.49 -15.85
N LYS A 246 32.85 27.62 -16.47
CA LYS A 246 32.32 28.96 -16.16
C LYS A 246 30.82 29.12 -16.44
N VAL A 247 30.29 28.39 -17.44
CA VAL A 247 28.85 28.36 -17.76
C VAL A 247 28.16 27.24 -16.99
N GLY A 248 28.81 26.09 -16.85
CA GLY A 248 28.29 24.95 -16.08
C GLY A 248 28.02 25.26 -14.62
N ARG A 249 28.90 26.03 -13.96
CA ARG A 249 28.73 26.46 -12.55
C ARG A 249 27.53 27.39 -12.33
N LYS A 250 26.95 27.98 -13.39
CA LYS A 250 25.72 28.79 -13.31
C LYS A 250 24.45 27.92 -13.29
N PHE A 251 24.55 26.63 -13.65
CA PHE A 251 23.41 25.74 -13.53
C PHE A 251 23.22 25.35 -12.07
N HIS A 252 22.12 25.80 -11.50
CA HIS A 252 21.65 25.38 -10.17
C HIS A 252 21.41 23.87 -10.06
N ARG A 253 21.39 23.15 -11.18
CA ARG A 253 21.05 21.73 -11.23
C ARG A 253 21.65 21.01 -12.44
N ILE A 254 22.55 20.08 -12.18
CA ILE A 254 23.17 19.16 -13.14
C ILE A 254 22.54 17.78 -12.93
N GLY A 255 22.18 17.09 -14.02
CA GLY A 255 21.51 15.78 -13.97
C GLY A 255 19.99 15.80 -14.21
N LEU A 256 19.35 14.63 -14.06
CA LEU A 256 17.91 14.41 -14.29
C LEU A 256 17.05 14.97 -13.14
N PRO A 257 15.78 15.38 -13.40
CA PRO A 257 14.89 15.88 -12.34
C PRO A 257 14.54 14.83 -11.26
N PRO A 258 14.43 15.12 -9.94
CA PRO A 258 13.96 14.10 -9.02
C PRO A 258 12.50 13.83 -9.32
N LYS A 259 12.10 12.58 -9.11
CA LYS A 259 10.71 12.17 -9.15
C LYS A 259 10.23 11.98 -7.75
N ILE A 260 9.10 12.60 -7.43
CA ILE A 260 8.32 12.28 -6.24
C ILE A 260 7.59 10.96 -6.45
N GLY A 261 7.52 10.14 -5.41
CA GLY A 261 6.79 8.89 -5.41
C GLY A 261 6.72 8.29 -4.02
N SER A 262 6.03 7.16 -3.90
CA SER A 262 6.03 6.38 -2.67
C SER A 262 7.24 5.46 -2.68
N PHE A 263 7.89 5.33 -1.52
CA PHE A 263 8.93 4.35 -1.27
C PHE A 263 8.49 3.46 -0.13
N GLN A 264 8.25 2.20 -0.45
CA GLN A 264 7.84 1.16 0.49
C GLN A 264 9.03 0.26 0.79
N LEU A 265 9.29 -0.03 2.07
CA LEU A 265 10.32 -0.98 2.45
C LEU A 265 10.04 -2.37 1.86
N PHE A 266 11.09 -3.04 1.37
CA PHE A 266 10.98 -4.38 0.84
C PHE A 266 10.94 -5.41 1.98
N VAL A 267 10.05 -6.41 1.87
CA VAL A 267 9.91 -7.48 2.86
C VAL A 267 10.40 -8.82 2.29
N GLU A 268 11.26 -9.50 3.04
CA GLU A 268 11.90 -10.77 2.62
C GLU A 268 11.16 -12.01 3.11
N GLY A 269 11.16 -13.07 2.31
CA GLY A 269 10.55 -14.36 2.68
C GLY A 269 9.03 -14.42 2.55
N TYR A 270 8.39 -13.36 2.04
CA TYR A 270 6.97 -13.31 1.78
C TYR A 270 6.61 -13.88 0.40
N LYS A 271 5.40 -14.45 0.29
CA LYS A 271 4.79 -14.86 -0.98
C LYS A 271 3.35 -14.36 -1.04
N GLU A 272 2.78 -14.30 -2.25
CA GLU A 272 1.37 -13.95 -2.47
C GLU A 272 0.44 -14.76 -1.56
N ALA A 273 -0.60 -14.14 -1.03
CA ALA A 273 -1.52 -14.82 -0.13
C ALA A 273 -2.24 -15.98 -0.84
N GLU A 274 -2.60 -15.83 -2.11
CA GLU A 274 -3.20 -16.91 -2.90
C GLU A 274 -2.33 -18.19 -2.90
N TYR A 275 -1.00 -18.07 -2.99
CA TYR A 275 -0.09 -19.21 -2.93
C TYR A 275 -0.22 -19.98 -1.61
N TRP A 276 -0.26 -19.26 -0.49
CA TRP A 276 -0.33 -19.87 0.84
C TRP A 276 -1.73 -20.36 1.18
N LEU A 277 -2.78 -19.62 0.82
CA LEU A 277 -4.16 -20.03 1.03
C LEU A 277 -4.45 -21.38 0.35
N ARG A 278 -4.03 -21.56 -0.90
CA ARG A 278 -4.12 -22.86 -1.61
C ARG A 278 -3.36 -23.98 -0.89
N LYS A 279 -2.22 -23.67 -0.28
CA LYS A 279 -1.48 -24.65 0.52
C LYS A 279 -2.17 -25.01 1.82
N PHE A 280 -2.78 -24.04 2.49
CA PHE A 280 -3.51 -24.27 3.75
C PHE A 280 -4.81 -25.03 3.54
N GLU A 281 -5.41 -24.98 2.35
CA GLU A 281 -6.53 -25.86 1.98
C GLU A 281 -6.10 -27.33 1.88
N ALA A 282 -4.89 -27.60 1.37
CA ALA A 282 -4.37 -28.95 1.22
C ALA A 282 -3.71 -29.50 2.51
N ASP A 283 -2.97 -28.67 3.24
CA ASP A 283 -2.28 -28.97 4.51
C ASP A 283 -2.71 -27.92 5.55
N PRO A 284 -3.81 -28.16 6.29
CA PRO A 284 -4.35 -27.20 7.26
C PRO A 284 -3.32 -26.79 8.32
N LEU A 285 -3.31 -25.50 8.62
CA LEU A 285 -2.43 -24.94 9.66
C LEU A 285 -2.75 -25.54 11.04
N PRO A 286 -1.72 -25.81 11.88
CA PRO A 286 -1.92 -26.11 13.29
C PRO A 286 -2.72 -25.00 13.98
N GLU A 287 -3.56 -25.37 14.95
CA GLU A 287 -4.54 -24.47 15.56
C GLU A 287 -3.95 -23.16 16.11
N ASN A 288 -2.78 -23.25 16.74
CA ASN A 288 -2.05 -22.08 17.25
C ASN A 288 -1.64 -21.11 16.14
N ILE A 289 -1.18 -21.63 14.99
CA ILE A 289 -0.78 -20.82 13.82
C ILE A 289 -2.01 -20.27 13.11
N ARG A 290 -3.08 -21.06 13.03
CA ARG A 290 -4.35 -20.65 12.45
C ARG A 290 -4.93 -19.44 13.20
N LYS A 291 -4.84 -19.42 14.54
CA LYS A 291 -5.22 -18.26 15.36
C LYS A 291 -4.33 -17.03 15.09
N GLN A 292 -3.01 -17.21 14.98
CA GLN A 292 -2.11 -16.11 14.61
C GLN A 292 -2.43 -15.54 13.23
N PHE A 293 -2.70 -16.42 12.26
CA PHE A 293 -3.11 -16.03 10.91
C PHE A 293 -4.42 -15.24 10.93
N GLN A 294 -5.40 -15.69 11.72
CA GLN A 294 -6.67 -14.98 11.87
C GLN A 294 -6.47 -13.58 12.47
N SER A 295 -5.65 -13.42 13.52
CA SER A 295 -5.33 -12.09 14.10
C SER A 295 -4.66 -11.17 13.07
N GLN A 296 -3.72 -11.68 12.27
CA GLN A 296 -3.11 -10.93 11.17
C GLN A 296 -4.12 -10.55 10.08
N PHE A 297 -5.04 -11.47 9.74
CA PHE A 297 -6.08 -11.25 8.75
C PHE A 297 -7.08 -10.17 9.19
N GLU A 298 -7.46 -10.15 10.47
CA GLU A 298 -8.33 -9.11 11.04
C GLU A 298 -7.70 -7.72 10.94
N ARG A 299 -6.37 -7.60 11.13
CA ARG A 299 -5.63 -6.35 10.92
C ARG A 299 -5.70 -5.88 9.47
N LEU A 300 -5.58 -6.81 8.50
CA LEU A 300 -5.74 -6.50 7.08
C LEU A 300 -7.15 -5.99 6.77
N VAL A 301 -8.17 -6.65 7.30
CA VAL A 301 -9.58 -6.25 7.16
C VAL A 301 -9.79 -4.84 7.68
N ILE A 302 -9.26 -4.52 8.86
CA ILE A 302 -9.42 -3.20 9.48
C ILE A 302 -8.76 -2.11 8.64
N LEU A 303 -7.51 -2.32 8.22
CA LEU A 303 -6.81 -1.39 7.35
C LEU A 303 -7.62 -1.12 6.07
N ASP A 304 -7.92 -2.18 5.31
CA ASP A 304 -8.61 -2.06 4.02
C ASP A 304 -9.99 -1.43 4.14
N TYR A 305 -10.70 -1.73 5.23
CA TYR A 305 -12.02 -1.17 5.46
C TYR A 305 -11.94 0.32 5.77
N ILE A 306 -11.05 0.75 6.69
CA ILE A 306 -10.90 2.17 7.06
C ILE A 306 -10.50 3.00 5.84
N ILE A 307 -9.48 2.57 5.08
CA ILE A 307 -9.01 3.32 3.91
C ILE A 307 -9.92 3.14 2.69
N ARG A 308 -10.95 2.29 2.79
CA ARG A 308 -11.80 1.79 1.70
C ARG A 308 -10.96 1.43 0.47
N ASN A 309 -10.07 0.46 0.64
CA ASN A 309 -9.25 -0.04 -0.45
C ASN A 309 -10.15 -0.61 -1.55
N THR A 310 -9.89 -0.18 -2.79
CA THR A 310 -10.71 -0.55 -3.93
C THR A 310 -10.07 -1.67 -4.78
N ASP A 311 -8.82 -2.04 -4.51
CA ASP A 311 -8.05 -2.99 -5.34
C ASP A 311 -7.36 -4.11 -4.53
N ARG A 312 -7.94 -4.53 -3.40
CA ARG A 312 -7.41 -5.68 -2.66
C ARG A 312 -7.87 -7.01 -3.29
N GLY A 313 -7.03 -7.58 -4.14
CA GLY A 313 -7.05 -8.99 -4.57
C GLY A 313 -6.20 -9.89 -3.64
N ASN A 314 -6.26 -11.22 -3.82
CA ASN A 314 -5.45 -12.18 -3.05
C ASN A 314 -3.97 -12.28 -3.49
N ASP A 315 -3.64 -11.61 -4.58
CA ASP A 315 -2.30 -11.33 -5.10
C ASP A 315 -1.68 -10.07 -4.47
N ASN A 316 -2.51 -9.15 -3.95
CA ASN A 316 -2.08 -7.84 -3.44
C ASN A 316 -1.84 -7.80 -1.92
N TRP A 317 -1.72 -8.95 -1.26
CA TRP A 317 -1.21 -9.04 0.10
C TRP A 317 -0.39 -10.32 0.22
N LEU A 318 0.63 -10.27 1.07
CA LEU A 318 1.62 -11.33 1.16
C LEU A 318 1.52 -12.04 2.50
N ILE A 319 1.91 -13.31 2.52
CA ILE A 319 2.06 -14.12 3.73
C ILE A 319 3.50 -14.61 3.80
N LYS A 320 4.11 -14.47 4.98
CA LYS A 320 5.34 -15.16 5.37
C LYS A 320 4.96 -16.24 6.37
N TYR A 321 5.30 -17.49 6.08
CA TYR A 321 5.08 -18.61 6.99
C TYR A 321 6.32 -19.50 7.04
N GLU A 322 6.86 -19.69 8.24
CA GLU A 322 8.03 -20.52 8.49
C GLU A 322 7.60 -21.81 9.22
N LYS A 323 7.67 -22.95 8.53
CA LYS A 323 7.34 -24.26 9.12
C LYS A 323 8.52 -24.67 10.02
N GLN A 324 8.31 -24.75 11.34
CA GLN A 324 9.30 -25.34 12.24
C GLN A 324 9.45 -26.82 11.90
N GLN A 325 10.51 -27.18 11.17
CA GLN A 325 10.86 -28.57 10.96
C GLN A 325 11.59 -29.11 12.19
N GLY A 326 10.90 -29.92 13.00
CA GLY A 326 11.43 -31.07 13.74
C GLY A 326 12.79 -30.98 14.43
N LYS A 327 13.27 -29.81 14.87
CA LYS A 327 14.43 -29.74 15.77
C LYS A 327 13.92 -29.98 17.17
N GLU A 328 14.37 -31.08 17.78
CA GLU A 328 14.26 -31.33 19.21
C GLU A 328 14.53 -30.03 19.97
N VAL A 329 13.56 -29.64 20.78
CA VAL A 329 13.68 -28.50 21.68
C VAL A 329 14.76 -28.87 22.69
N LYS A 330 16.01 -28.48 22.42
CA LYS A 330 16.97 -28.29 23.49
C LYS A 330 16.47 -27.11 24.30
N GLU A 331 15.81 -27.43 25.41
CA GLU A 331 15.51 -26.50 26.50
C GLU A 331 16.82 -25.84 26.93
N THR A 332 17.16 -24.71 26.32
CA THR A 332 18.12 -23.74 26.85
C THR A 332 18.20 -22.55 25.89
N LYS A 333 17.25 -21.63 26.08
CA LYS A 333 17.47 -20.20 26.28
C LYS A 333 16.11 -19.50 26.20
N TRP A 334 15.71 -18.91 27.32
CA TRP A 334 14.70 -17.88 27.36
C TRP A 334 15.19 -16.72 26.48
N ILE A 335 14.74 -16.71 25.23
CA ILE A 335 14.96 -15.61 24.30
C ILE A 335 13.61 -14.91 24.15
N ASP A 336 13.67 -13.61 24.46
CA ASP A 336 12.69 -12.57 24.17
C ASP A 336 11.81 -12.83 22.95
N ASP A 337 10.53 -12.48 23.12
CA ASP A 337 9.50 -12.35 22.10
C ASP A 337 9.16 -13.61 21.29
N LYS A 338 7.93 -14.11 21.48
CA LYS A 338 7.29 -15.09 20.59
C LYS A 338 7.30 -14.55 19.15
N GLU A 339 8.32 -14.87 18.36
CA GLU A 339 8.32 -14.57 16.93
C GLU A 339 7.07 -15.22 16.31
N SER A 340 6.16 -14.39 15.81
CA SER A 340 4.97 -14.90 15.12
C SER A 340 5.41 -15.68 13.89
N LEU A 341 5.04 -16.95 13.84
CA LEU A 341 5.46 -17.89 12.81
C LEU A 341 4.77 -17.64 11.47
N ILE A 342 3.69 -16.86 11.49
CA ILE A 342 2.97 -16.39 10.32
C ILE A 342 2.74 -14.88 10.42
N LYS A 343 3.05 -14.15 9.34
CA LYS A 343 2.88 -12.69 9.23
C LYS A 343 2.23 -12.32 7.90
N ILE A 344 1.40 -11.28 7.90
CA ILE A 344 0.84 -10.69 6.68
C ILE A 344 1.59 -9.39 6.36
N ALA A 345 1.79 -9.12 5.07
CA ALA A 345 2.22 -7.81 4.58
C ALA A 345 1.18 -7.26 3.58
N ALA A 346 0.59 -6.10 3.90
CA ALA A 346 -0.36 -5.40 3.06
C ALA A 346 0.39 -4.45 2.10
N ILE A 347 0.58 -4.90 0.86
CA ILE A 347 1.31 -4.16 -0.20
C ILE A 347 0.34 -3.55 -1.21
N ASP A 348 0.83 -2.71 -2.12
CA ASP A 348 0.04 -2.13 -3.23
C ASP A 348 -1.26 -1.43 -2.80
N ASN A 349 -1.11 -0.43 -1.91
CA ASN A 349 -2.22 0.34 -1.35
C ASN A 349 -2.55 1.60 -2.17
N GLY A 350 -2.10 1.67 -3.43
CA GLY A 350 -2.20 2.87 -4.27
C GLY A 350 -3.60 3.23 -4.77
N LEU A 351 -4.61 2.40 -4.51
CA LEU A 351 -5.99 2.57 -4.97
C LEU A 351 -6.99 2.55 -3.82
N ALA A 352 -6.71 3.35 -2.78
CA ALA A 352 -7.55 3.57 -1.61
C ALA A 352 -7.91 5.07 -1.46
N PHE A 353 -8.53 5.44 -0.34
CA PHE A 353 -9.00 6.79 -0.02
C PHE A 353 -9.94 7.39 -1.09
N PRO A 354 -11.05 6.72 -1.42
CA PRO A 354 -12.02 7.28 -2.35
C PRO A 354 -12.74 8.50 -1.78
N PHE A 355 -13.08 9.47 -2.63
CA PHE A 355 -13.82 10.68 -2.24
C PHE A 355 -15.34 10.47 -2.19
N LYS A 356 -15.82 9.32 -2.65
CA LYS A 356 -17.20 8.84 -2.53
C LYS A 356 -17.20 7.31 -2.54
N HIS A 357 -18.25 6.68 -2.01
CA HIS A 357 -18.40 5.23 -2.20
C HIS A 357 -18.54 4.88 -3.69
N PRO A 358 -18.07 3.70 -4.13
CA PRO A 358 -18.25 3.25 -5.51
C PRO A 358 -19.72 3.22 -5.90
N ASP A 359 -20.01 3.58 -7.16
CA ASP A 359 -21.36 3.45 -7.70
C ASP A 359 -21.70 1.95 -7.91
N GLU A 360 -22.95 1.53 -7.71
CA GLU A 360 -23.34 0.10 -7.65
C GLU A 360 -22.97 -0.73 -8.89
N TRP A 361 -22.94 -0.11 -10.07
CA TRP A 361 -22.51 -0.76 -11.32
C TRP A 361 -21.02 -1.11 -11.33
N ARG A 362 -20.24 -0.65 -10.35
CA ARG A 362 -18.82 -0.95 -10.17
C ARG A 362 -18.43 -0.98 -8.69
N ALA A 363 -18.79 -2.07 -8.00
CA ALA A 363 -18.74 -2.19 -6.55
C ALA A 363 -17.34 -2.25 -5.88
N TYR A 364 -16.28 -2.56 -6.63
CA TYR A 364 -14.91 -2.75 -6.11
C TYR A 364 -14.86 -3.54 -4.77
N PRO A 365 -15.20 -4.83 -4.83
CA PRO A 365 -15.33 -5.64 -3.63
C PRO A 365 -13.97 -5.93 -2.98
N PHE A 366 -13.99 -6.20 -1.69
CA PHE A 366 -12.84 -6.74 -0.98
C PHE A 366 -12.75 -8.24 -1.27
N HIS A 367 -11.71 -8.70 -1.99
CA HIS A 367 -11.65 -10.11 -2.41
C HIS A 367 -11.50 -11.07 -1.23
N TRP A 368 -10.90 -10.61 -0.13
CA TRP A 368 -10.80 -11.41 1.08
C TRP A 368 -12.16 -11.69 1.73
N ALA A 369 -13.24 -10.98 1.39
CA ALA A 369 -14.56 -11.21 1.96
C ALA A 369 -15.18 -12.56 1.57
N TRP A 370 -14.69 -13.18 0.49
CA TRP A 370 -15.08 -14.53 0.06
C TRP A 370 -14.29 -15.65 0.73
N LEU A 371 -13.23 -15.32 1.47
CA LEU A 371 -12.42 -16.32 2.16
C LEU A 371 -13.17 -16.89 3.39
N PRO A 372 -12.97 -18.17 3.74
CA PRO A 372 -13.54 -18.75 4.96
C PRO A 372 -13.22 -17.94 6.23
N GLN A 373 -12.02 -17.35 6.29
CA GLN A 373 -11.54 -16.50 7.37
C GLN A 373 -12.42 -15.27 7.61
N ALA A 374 -13.09 -14.76 6.57
CA ALA A 374 -13.99 -13.61 6.68
C ALA A 374 -15.32 -13.93 7.37
N LYS A 375 -15.66 -15.22 7.53
CA LYS A 375 -16.86 -15.66 8.27
C LYS A 375 -16.63 -15.76 9.78
N VAL A 376 -15.36 -15.73 10.22
CA VAL A 376 -15.00 -15.79 11.64
C VAL A 376 -15.28 -14.43 12.29
N PRO A 377 -16.03 -14.36 13.40
CA PRO A 377 -16.23 -13.13 14.16
C PRO A 377 -14.92 -12.49 14.59
N PHE A 378 -14.88 -11.15 14.67
CA PHE A 378 -13.70 -10.43 15.15
C PHE A 378 -13.31 -10.90 16.57
N SER A 379 -12.04 -11.26 16.72
CA SER A 379 -11.48 -11.69 18.01
C SER A 379 -11.60 -10.61 19.09
N GLU A 380 -11.57 -11.02 20.36
CA GLU A 380 -11.45 -10.08 21.48
C GLU A 380 -10.13 -9.29 21.40
N GLU A 381 -9.06 -9.91 20.90
CA GLU A 381 -7.75 -9.27 20.73
C GLU A 381 -7.85 -8.02 19.85
N ILE A 382 -8.43 -8.16 18.65
CA ILE A 382 -8.51 -7.04 17.72
C ILE A 382 -9.51 -5.98 18.18
N ARG A 383 -10.59 -6.39 18.85
CA ARG A 383 -11.58 -5.47 19.44
C ARG A 383 -10.93 -4.61 20.53
N ASN A 384 -10.21 -5.24 21.45
CA ASN A 384 -9.50 -4.55 22.54
C ASN A 384 -8.38 -3.66 22.01
N LEU A 385 -7.71 -4.06 20.93
CA LEU A 385 -6.68 -3.24 20.29
C LEU A 385 -7.28 -1.99 19.64
N ILE A 386 -8.40 -2.11 18.92
CA ILE A 386 -8.82 -1.09 17.95
C ILE A 386 -9.94 -0.18 18.47
N LEU A 387 -10.90 -0.71 19.23
CA LEU A 387 -12.03 0.07 19.74
C LEU A 387 -11.62 1.32 20.54
N PRO A 388 -10.58 1.30 21.41
CA PRO A 388 -10.18 2.48 22.16
C PRO A 388 -9.77 3.65 21.26
N TYR A 389 -9.19 3.38 20.09
CA TYR A 389 -8.76 4.40 19.15
C TYR A 389 -9.94 4.90 18.31
N ILE A 390 -10.62 4.01 17.59
CA ILE A 390 -11.61 4.44 16.57
C ILE A 390 -12.96 4.88 17.16
N SER A 391 -13.22 4.60 18.44
CA SER A 391 -14.37 5.15 19.16
C SER A 391 -14.12 6.55 19.70
N ASP A 392 -12.85 6.97 19.84
CA ASP A 392 -12.49 8.32 20.27
C ASP A 392 -12.46 9.28 19.07
N MET A 393 -13.28 10.32 19.14
CA MET A 393 -13.36 11.32 18.09
C MET A 393 -12.11 12.20 18.01
N ASN A 394 -11.35 12.34 19.10
CA ASN A 394 -10.09 13.08 19.06
C ASN A 394 -9.06 12.29 18.23
N PHE A 395 -8.91 10.99 18.48
CA PHE A 395 -8.06 10.13 17.66
C PHE A 395 -8.41 10.19 16.17
N VAL A 396 -9.71 10.10 15.83
CA VAL A 396 -10.17 10.15 14.44
C VAL A 396 -9.88 11.53 13.81
N GLN A 397 -10.04 12.61 14.57
CA GLN A 397 -9.70 13.96 14.12
C GLN A 397 -8.19 14.09 13.88
N ASP A 398 -7.35 13.64 14.82
CA ASP A 398 -5.90 13.64 14.69
C ASP A 398 -5.44 12.82 13.48
N LEU A 399 -6.08 11.67 13.22
CA LEU A 399 -5.79 10.87 12.03
C LEU A 399 -6.11 11.62 10.74
N CYS A 400 -7.25 12.34 10.71
CA CYS A 400 -7.61 13.17 9.56
C CYS A 400 -6.62 14.33 9.37
N GLU A 401 -6.11 14.91 10.46
CA GLU A 401 -5.11 15.98 10.42
C GLU A 401 -3.76 15.48 9.90
N ASP A 402 -3.28 14.32 10.36
CA ASP A 402 -2.06 13.71 9.84
C ASP A 402 -2.17 13.39 8.33
N LEU A 403 -3.32 12.85 7.90
CA LEU A 403 -3.60 12.60 6.48
C LEU A 403 -3.69 13.91 5.69
N HIS A 404 -4.21 14.99 6.28
CA HIS A 404 -4.25 16.31 5.66
C HIS A 404 -2.83 16.84 5.43
N GLU A 405 -1.95 16.73 6.43
CA GLU A 405 -0.55 17.14 6.33
C GLU A 405 0.20 16.35 5.24
N LEU A 406 -0.09 15.06 5.09
CA LEU A 406 0.44 14.25 4.00
C LEU A 406 -0.13 14.67 2.63
N PHE A 407 -1.45 14.77 2.50
CA PHE A 407 -2.11 14.93 1.20
C PHE A 407 -1.93 16.35 0.64
N LYS A 408 -1.79 17.37 1.50
CA LYS A 408 -1.53 18.76 1.08
C LYS A 408 -0.16 18.95 0.41
N THR A 409 0.74 17.99 0.52
CA THR A 409 2.04 18.01 -0.18
C THR A 409 1.86 17.91 -1.70
N ASP A 410 0.70 17.42 -2.18
CA ASP A 410 0.39 17.41 -3.60
C ASP A 410 0.12 18.82 -4.14
N ARG A 411 0.76 19.19 -5.24
CA ARG A 411 0.47 20.45 -5.93
C ARG A 411 -0.98 20.59 -6.41
N ARG A 412 -1.69 19.48 -6.61
CA ARG A 412 -3.11 19.48 -7.04
C ARG A 412 -4.07 19.23 -5.89
N PHE A 413 -3.62 19.37 -4.65
CA PHE A 413 -4.46 19.20 -3.48
C PHE A 413 -5.68 20.12 -3.53
N ASN A 414 -6.86 19.54 -3.28
CA ASN A 414 -8.12 20.27 -3.16
C ASN A 414 -8.74 19.92 -1.81
N LYS A 415 -8.91 20.93 -0.96
CA LYS A 415 -9.44 20.74 0.40
C LYS A 415 -10.85 20.16 0.40
N ALA A 416 -11.74 20.60 -0.49
CA ALA A 416 -13.12 20.09 -0.53
C ALA A 416 -13.17 18.60 -0.90
N THR A 417 -12.35 18.19 -1.87
CA THR A 417 -12.25 16.76 -2.23
C THR A 417 -11.62 15.95 -1.10
N PHE A 418 -10.60 16.50 -0.42
CA PHE A 418 -10.01 15.86 0.77
C PHE A 418 -11.05 15.66 1.89
N GLU A 419 -11.87 16.66 2.19
CA GLU A 419 -12.95 16.52 3.17
C GLU A 419 -13.97 15.45 2.77
N SER A 420 -14.19 15.25 1.46
CA SER A 420 -15.03 14.17 0.93
C SER A 420 -14.37 12.80 1.10
N GLN A 421 -13.04 12.69 0.96
CA GLN A 421 -12.31 11.45 1.30
C GLN A 421 -12.44 11.14 2.80
N MET A 422 -12.28 12.15 3.65
CA MET A 422 -12.39 11.97 5.10
C MET A 422 -13.83 11.68 5.54
N SER A 423 -14.85 12.17 4.82
CA SER A 423 -16.25 11.85 5.14
C SER A 423 -16.59 10.39 4.84
N VAL A 424 -16.02 9.81 3.78
CA VAL A 424 -16.07 8.37 3.52
C VAL A 424 -15.33 7.59 4.60
N MET A 425 -14.09 7.98 4.93
CA MET A 425 -13.29 7.31 5.96
C MET A 425 -13.98 7.31 7.33
N ARG A 426 -14.58 8.44 7.75
CA ARG A 426 -15.37 8.52 8.98
C ARG A 426 -16.60 7.61 8.97
N GLY A 427 -17.27 7.50 7.81
CA GLY A 427 -18.37 6.54 7.63
C GLY A 427 -17.93 5.08 7.74
N GLN A 428 -16.75 4.75 7.19
CA GLN A 428 -16.14 3.43 7.38
C GLN A 428 -15.81 3.18 8.85
N ILE A 429 -15.19 4.14 9.53
CA ILE A 429 -14.87 4.04 10.96
C ILE A 429 -16.16 3.82 11.78
N LEU A 430 -17.23 4.54 11.49
CA LEU A 430 -18.52 4.37 12.18
C LEU A 430 -19.06 2.94 12.06
N ASN A 431 -19.12 2.40 10.84
CA ASN A 431 -19.57 1.02 10.61
C ASN A 431 -18.66 0.01 11.30
N LEU A 432 -17.33 0.20 11.23
CA LEU A 432 -16.36 -0.68 11.86
C LEU A 432 -16.52 -0.68 13.39
N THR A 433 -16.65 0.48 14.01
CA THR A 433 -16.88 0.61 15.45
C THR A 433 -18.12 -0.16 15.88
N GLN A 434 -19.23 -0.05 15.13
CA GLN A 434 -20.44 -0.80 15.43
C GLN A 434 -20.25 -2.32 15.24
N ALA A 435 -19.60 -2.74 14.15
CA ALA A 435 -19.35 -4.16 13.90
C ALA A 435 -18.46 -4.81 14.98
N LEU A 436 -17.45 -4.08 15.46
CA LEU A 436 -16.57 -4.54 16.54
C LEU A 436 -17.33 -4.62 17.88
N LYS A 437 -18.20 -3.65 18.19
CA LYS A 437 -19.04 -3.71 19.40
C LYS A 437 -20.02 -4.89 19.39
N ASP A 438 -20.59 -5.18 18.23
CA ASP A 438 -21.57 -6.26 18.05
C ASP A 438 -20.93 -7.65 17.90
N GLY A 439 -19.59 -7.75 17.88
CA GLY A 439 -18.90 -9.02 17.64
C GLY A 439 -19.18 -9.62 16.25
N LYS A 440 -19.38 -8.77 15.23
CA LYS A 440 -19.60 -9.22 13.84
C LYS A 440 -18.33 -9.82 13.24
N SER A 441 -18.50 -10.52 12.12
CA SER A 441 -17.42 -11.01 11.26
C SER A 441 -17.08 -10.02 10.13
N PRO A 442 -15.90 -10.12 9.50
CA PRO A 442 -15.55 -9.31 8.33
C PRO A 442 -16.59 -9.35 7.20
N VAL A 443 -17.21 -10.51 6.93
CA VAL A 443 -18.25 -10.63 5.90
C VAL A 443 -19.52 -9.86 6.28
N GLN A 444 -19.90 -9.86 7.56
CA GLN A 444 -21.04 -9.08 8.05
C GLN A 444 -20.74 -7.57 8.04
N LEU A 445 -19.50 -7.17 8.31
CA LEU A 445 -19.06 -5.77 8.21
C LEU A 445 -19.23 -5.22 6.79
N VAL A 446 -18.78 -5.94 5.77
CA VAL A 446 -18.89 -5.47 4.37
C VAL A 446 -20.32 -5.47 3.82
N GLN A 447 -21.24 -6.16 4.49
CA GLN A 447 -22.68 -6.15 4.19
C GLN A 447 -23.40 -4.94 4.81
N MET A 448 -22.76 -4.21 5.73
CA MET A 448 -23.35 -3.01 6.32
C MET A 448 -23.53 -1.91 5.25
N PRO A 449 -24.63 -1.14 5.33
CA PRO A 449 -24.89 -0.08 4.35
C PRO A 449 -23.79 0.99 4.41
N CYS A 450 -23.42 1.50 3.24
CA CYS A 450 -22.42 2.56 3.12
C CYS A 450 -22.91 3.84 3.81
N VAL A 451 -22.08 4.38 4.71
CA VAL A 451 -22.34 5.64 5.41
C VAL A 451 -21.28 6.67 5.02
N ILE A 452 -21.69 7.94 4.97
CA ILE A 452 -20.80 9.10 4.89
C ILE A 452 -21.06 9.97 6.11
N VAL A 453 -19.99 10.47 6.74
CA VAL A 453 -20.07 11.36 7.90
C VAL A 453 -19.41 12.70 7.55
N GLU A 454 -20.24 13.70 7.28
CA GLU A 454 -19.81 15.04 6.92
C GLU A 454 -19.63 15.91 8.17
N ARG A 455 -18.65 16.81 8.13
CA ARG A 455 -18.44 17.82 9.18
C ARG A 455 -19.18 19.09 8.77
N SER A 456 -20.18 19.51 9.52
CA SER A 456 -20.80 20.82 9.31
C SER A 456 -19.91 21.91 9.91
N GLN A 457 -19.46 22.84 9.07
CA GLN A 457 -18.89 24.09 9.55
C GLN A 457 -20.01 24.94 10.12
N GLY A 458 -20.07 25.08 11.44
CA GLY A 458 -20.97 26.05 12.07
C GLY A 458 -20.67 27.45 11.54
N ARG A 459 -21.65 28.10 10.91
CA ARG A 459 -21.63 29.55 10.67
C ARG A 459 -21.74 30.26 12.02
N ASN A 460 -20.62 30.48 12.71
CA ASN A 460 -20.60 31.37 13.87
C ASN A 460 -20.28 32.80 13.45
N GLN A 461 -21.33 33.60 13.20
CA GLN A 461 -21.30 35.02 13.53
C GLN A 461 -21.44 35.13 15.06
N GLY A 462 -20.36 35.47 15.77
CA GLY A 462 -20.46 35.76 17.21
C GLY A 462 -19.21 35.38 17.98
N ARG A 463 -18.65 36.36 18.71
CA ARG A 463 -17.51 36.21 19.62
C ARG A 463 -17.83 35.17 20.70
N ILE A 464 -17.27 33.96 20.58
CA ILE A 464 -16.78 33.02 21.62
C ILE A 464 -16.47 31.71 20.88
N VAL A 465 -15.21 31.29 20.89
CA VAL A 465 -14.74 30.09 20.15
C VAL A 465 -14.91 28.86 21.03
N HIS A 466 -16.10 28.25 20.98
CA HIS A 466 -16.24 26.82 21.24
C HIS A 466 -16.25 26.11 19.88
N PHE A 467 -15.26 25.25 19.63
CA PHE A 467 -15.14 24.46 18.40
C PHE A 467 -16.10 23.25 18.44
N SER A 468 -17.41 23.48 18.53
CA SER A 468 -18.39 22.39 18.36
C SER A 468 -18.56 22.11 16.87
N SER A 469 -17.72 21.25 16.31
CA SER A 469 -18.00 20.68 14.99
C SER A 469 -19.17 19.72 15.11
N SER A 470 -20.30 20.08 14.50
CA SER A 470 -21.41 19.15 14.31
C SER A 470 -21.06 18.17 13.16
N PHE A 471 -21.52 16.93 13.28
CA PHE A 471 -21.36 15.91 12.24
C PHE A 471 -22.73 15.50 11.73
N THR A 472 -22.88 15.37 10.41
CA THR A 472 -24.09 14.90 9.76
C THR A 472 -23.83 13.53 9.16
N GLN A 473 -24.64 12.55 9.57
CA GLN A 473 -24.58 11.18 9.04
C GLN A 473 -25.56 11.05 7.88
N THR A 474 -25.08 10.58 6.73
CA THR A 474 -25.92 10.24 5.58
C THR A 474 -25.73 8.77 5.23
N VAL A 475 -26.81 8.00 5.24
CA VAL A 475 -26.80 6.59 4.81
C VAL A 475 -27.14 6.53 3.32
N HIS A 476 -26.24 5.99 2.51
CA HIS A 476 -26.50 5.75 1.10
C HIS A 476 -27.23 4.42 0.92
N CYS A 477 -28.57 4.46 1.01
CA CYS A 477 -29.45 3.42 0.47
C CYS A 477 -30.05 3.93 -0.84
N ARG A 478 -29.32 3.90 -1.95
CA ARG A 478 -29.95 4.08 -3.26
C ARG A 478 -30.37 2.69 -3.73
N LYS A 479 -31.66 2.47 -3.95
CA LYS A 479 -32.14 1.23 -4.59
C LYS A 479 -31.50 1.14 -5.99
N PRO A 480 -31.13 -0.06 -6.47
CA PRO A 480 -30.61 -0.24 -7.82
C PRO A 480 -31.59 0.38 -8.82
N PHE A 481 -31.05 1.16 -9.76
CA PHE A 481 -31.81 1.92 -10.76
C PHE A 481 -32.58 1.03 -11.77
N PHE A 482 -32.57 -0.29 -11.55
CA PHE A 482 -33.38 -1.29 -12.23
C PHE A 482 -33.91 -2.31 -11.20
N SER A 483 -34.83 -1.86 -10.34
CA SER A 483 -35.77 -2.76 -9.65
C SER A 483 -37.20 -2.34 -10.01
N SER A 484 -37.52 -2.44 -11.29
CA SER A 484 -38.89 -2.66 -11.75
C SER A 484 -38.79 -3.57 -12.96
N TRP A 485 -39.12 -4.84 -12.79
CA TRP A 485 -39.94 -5.67 -13.68
C TRP A 485 -40.32 -6.92 -12.89
#